data_AF-A0A392N2K9-F1
#
_entry.id   AF-A0A392N2K9-F1
#
_cell.length_a   1.000
_cell.length_b   1.000
_cell.length_c   1.000
_cell.angle_alpha   90.00
_cell.angle_beta   90.00
_cell.angle_gamma   90.00
#
_symmetry.space_group_name_H-M   'P 1'
#
loop_
_entity.id
_entity.type
_entity.pdbx_description
1 polymer ?
#
loop_
_entity_poly.entity_id
_entity_poly.type
_entity_poly.pdbx_seq_one_letter_code
_entity_poly.pdbx_strand_id
1 'polypeptide(L)'
;MKSLKEIWNSELPSNSFEKLDTLIIEECDKFENVFPCDMEVMFLSLCNLRVTNCKSMEAVFVLGFYPAAYILRCPALNDMSIEHCDRLEPFKREITVFSEE
;
A
#
# COMPACT_ATOMS: atom_id res chain seq x y z
N MET A 1 -23.43 3.24 0.14
CA MET A 1 -22.53 2.08 0.27
C MET A 1 -21.39 2.47 1.19
N LYS A 2 -21.07 1.63 2.19
CA LYS A 2 -19.96 1.88 3.11
C LYS A 2 -18.68 1.80 2.30
N SER A 3 -17.95 2.90 2.24
CA SER A 3 -16.71 2.97 1.46
C SER A 3 -15.56 2.64 2.38
N LEU A 4 -14.77 1.63 2.02
CA LEU A 4 -13.56 1.28 2.74
C LEU A 4 -12.56 2.43 2.57
N LYS A 5 -12.08 2.98 3.68
CA LYS A 5 -11.09 4.06 3.71
C LYS A 5 -9.72 3.59 4.19
N GLU A 6 -9.69 2.49 4.93
CA GLU A 6 -8.49 1.96 5.55
C GLU A 6 -8.66 0.45 5.73
N ILE A 7 -7.61 -0.30 5.41
CA ILE A 7 -7.53 -1.76 5.62
C ILE A 7 -6.69 -2.07 6.86
N TRP A 8 -5.66 -1.26 7.10
CA TRP A 8 -4.60 -1.55 8.04
C TRP A 8 -4.69 -0.59 9.22
N ASN A 9 -5.11 -1.08 10.39
CA ASN A 9 -5.16 -0.29 11.62
C ASN A 9 -3.76 -0.25 12.27
N SER A 10 -3.30 0.95 12.66
CA SER A 10 -2.02 1.17 13.36
C SER A 10 -1.94 0.53 14.75
N GLU A 11 -3.06 0.10 15.32
CA GLU A 11 -3.12 -0.64 16.59
C GLU A 11 -2.75 -2.13 16.43
N LEU A 12 -2.61 -2.63 15.19
CA LEU A 12 -2.25 -4.01 14.94
C LEU A 12 -0.73 -4.24 15.07
N PRO A 13 -0.30 -5.37 15.66
CA PRO A 13 1.11 -5.77 15.64
C PRO A 13 1.69 -5.79 14.22
N SER A 14 2.95 -5.40 14.05
CA SER A 14 3.63 -5.31 12.74
C SER A 14 3.68 -6.61 11.94
N ASN A 15 3.54 -7.76 12.61
CA ASN A 15 3.52 -9.10 12.01
C ASN A 15 2.11 -9.64 11.73
N SER A 16 1.05 -8.84 11.94
CA SER A 16 -0.35 -9.28 11.76
C SER A 16 -0.65 -9.83 10.37
N PHE A 17 0.13 -9.42 9.37
CA PHE A 17 -0.04 -9.79 7.96
C PHE A 17 1.14 -10.59 7.40
N GLU A 18 1.99 -11.15 8.25
CA GLU A 18 3.21 -11.88 7.85
C GLU A 18 2.91 -13.06 6.90
N LYS A 19 1.76 -13.71 7.07
CA LYS A 19 1.30 -14.87 6.27
C LYS A 19 0.38 -14.50 5.12
N LEU A 20 0.11 -13.22 4.89
CA LEU A 20 -0.76 -12.79 3.80
C LEU A 20 -0.05 -13.08 2.48
N ASP A 21 -0.60 -14.00 1.69
CA ASP A 21 -0.05 -14.42 0.40
C ASP A 21 -0.64 -13.64 -0.78
N THR A 22 -1.94 -13.39 -0.76
CA THR A 22 -2.66 -12.76 -1.86
C THR A 22 -3.53 -11.63 -1.34
N LEU A 23 -3.42 -10.44 -1.95
CA LEU A 23 -4.25 -9.27 -1.68
C LEU A 23 -5.01 -8.88 -2.96
N ILE A 24 -6.34 -8.84 -2.87
CA ILE A 24 -7.23 -8.47 -3.97
C ILE A 24 -8.07 -7.27 -3.53
N ILE A 25 -8.03 -6.20 -4.31
CA ILE A 25 -8.76 -4.96 -4.05
C ILE A 25 -9.60 -4.64 -5.28
N GLU A 26 -10.92 -4.60 -5.12
CA GLU A 26 -11.88 -4.41 -6.22
C GLU A 26 -12.87 -3.31 -5.85
N GLU A 27 -13.16 -2.40 -6.80
CA GLU A 27 -14.22 -1.39 -6.70
C GLU A 27 -14.11 -0.45 -5.47
N CYS A 28 -12.88 -0.18 -5.01
CA CYS A 28 -12.60 0.62 -3.83
C CYS A 28 -12.37 2.11 -4.15
N ASP A 29 -13.42 2.80 -4.59
CA ASP A 29 -13.37 4.20 -5.07
C ASP A 29 -13.14 5.27 -3.99
N LYS A 30 -12.98 4.93 -2.71
CA LYS A 30 -12.58 5.89 -1.66
C LYS A 30 -11.28 5.51 -0.95
N PHE A 31 -10.56 4.55 -1.50
CA PHE A 31 -9.33 4.05 -0.93
C PHE A 31 -8.17 4.62 -1.73
N GLU A 32 -7.49 5.62 -1.16
CA GLU A 32 -6.48 6.43 -1.86
C GLU A 32 -5.11 5.73 -1.90
N ASN A 33 -4.69 5.12 -0.79
CA ASN A 33 -3.41 4.44 -0.68
C ASN A 33 -3.61 3.04 -0.12
N VAL A 34 -3.04 2.02 -0.78
CA VAL A 34 -3.12 0.64 -0.27
C VAL A 34 -2.31 0.52 1.00
N PHE A 35 -1.02 0.87 0.98
CA PHE A 35 -0.16 0.76 2.14
C PHE A 35 0.14 2.16 2.73
N PRO A 36 -0.05 2.37 4.05
CA PRO A 36 0.32 3.63 4.70
C PRO A 36 1.83 3.86 4.65
N CYS A 37 2.26 5.13 4.53
CA CYS A 37 3.68 5.49 4.54
C CYS A 37 4.37 5.16 5.88
N ASP A 38 3.63 5.19 6.98
CA ASP A 38 4.15 5.03 8.34
C ASP A 38 4.06 3.57 8.86
N MET A 39 3.68 2.63 8.00
CA MET A 39 3.52 1.24 8.40
C MET A 39 4.83 0.46 8.28
N GLU A 40 5.37 0.04 9.43
CA GLU A 40 6.45 -0.94 9.53
C GLU A 40 5.93 -2.39 9.34
N VAL A 41 4.94 -2.57 8.45
CA VAL A 41 4.29 -3.87 8.24
C VAL A 41 5.10 -4.70 7.26
N MET A 42 5.46 -5.89 7.73
CA MET A 42 6.26 -6.86 7.00
C MET A 42 5.33 -7.80 6.21
N PHE A 43 5.06 -7.47 4.95
CA PHE A 43 4.38 -8.36 4.00
C PHE A 43 5.35 -9.40 3.42
N LEU A 44 5.97 -10.20 4.29
CA LEU A 44 7.03 -11.13 3.91
C LEU A 44 6.54 -12.24 2.97
N SER A 45 5.28 -12.65 3.10
CA SER A 45 4.71 -13.74 2.30
C SER A 45 3.85 -13.27 1.13
N LEU A 46 3.65 -11.96 0.95
CA LEU A 46 2.73 -11.45 -0.07
C LEU A 46 3.32 -11.69 -1.45
N CYS A 47 2.74 -12.64 -2.19
CA CYS A 47 3.16 -13.06 -3.51
C CYS A 47 2.35 -12.43 -4.63
N ASN A 48 1.06 -12.19 -4.40
CA ASN A 48 0.12 -11.72 -5.42
C ASN A 48 -0.64 -10.47 -4.96
N LEU A 49 -0.62 -9.44 -5.79
CA LEU A 49 -1.43 -8.23 -5.61
C LEU A 49 -2.29 -7.98 -6.85
N ARG A 50 -3.61 -7.89 -6.66
CA ARG A 50 -4.54 -7.48 -7.71
C ARG A 50 -5.34 -6.25 -7.31
N VAL A 51 -5.36 -5.23 -8.16
CA VAL A 51 -6.18 -4.03 -8.00
C VAL A 51 -7.05 -3.83 -9.23
N THR A 52 -8.37 -3.86 -9.07
CA THR A 52 -9.33 -3.76 -10.19
C THR A 52 -10.37 -2.67 -9.92
N ASN A 53 -10.70 -1.85 -10.93
CA ASN A 53 -11.81 -0.89 -10.88
C ASN A 53 -11.73 0.13 -9.70
N CYS A 54 -10.53 0.55 -9.27
CA CYS A 54 -10.36 1.51 -8.18
C CYS A 54 -10.03 2.91 -8.73
N LYS A 55 -11.05 3.77 -8.89
CA LYS A 55 -10.92 5.02 -9.66
C LYS A 55 -10.27 6.17 -8.90
N SER A 56 -10.33 6.15 -7.58
CA SER A 56 -9.74 7.19 -6.71
C SER A 56 -8.44 6.74 -6.05
N MET A 57 -7.98 5.52 -6.33
CA MET A 57 -6.72 5.04 -5.77
C MET A 57 -5.55 5.72 -6.46
N GLU A 58 -4.65 6.28 -5.67
CA GLU A 58 -3.48 7.02 -6.14
C GLU A 58 -2.21 6.18 -6.05
N ALA A 59 -2.05 5.38 -4.99
CA ALA A 59 -0.85 4.57 -4.81
C ALA A 59 -1.15 3.20 -4.22
N VAL A 60 -0.37 2.21 -4.67
CA VAL A 60 -0.22 0.97 -3.92
C VAL A 60 0.85 1.20 -2.86
N PHE A 61 2.03 1.61 -3.31
CA PHE A 61 3.24 1.75 -2.52
C PHE A 61 3.68 3.20 -2.44
N VAL A 62 3.74 3.75 -1.23
CA VAL A 62 4.33 5.07 -0.95
C VAL A 62 5.76 4.88 -0.46
N LEU A 63 6.72 5.43 -1.20
CA LEU A 63 8.15 5.37 -0.88
C LEU A 63 8.59 6.67 -0.21
N GLY A 64 8.87 6.62 1.10
CA GLY A 64 9.40 7.75 1.88
C GLY A 64 10.93 7.74 1.96
N PHE A 65 11.57 8.87 1.64
CA PHE A 65 13.01 9.06 1.80
C PHE A 65 13.32 9.71 3.15
N TYR A 66 13.47 8.91 4.21
CA TYR A 66 14.25 9.34 5.38
C TYR A 66 15.72 8.94 5.20
N PRO A 67 16.71 9.66 5.79
CA PRO A 67 18.12 9.24 5.80
C PRO A 67 18.36 7.86 6.45
N ALA A 68 17.34 7.26 7.06
CA ALA A 68 17.30 5.88 7.51
C ALA A 68 16.14 5.09 6.86
N ALA A 69 16.07 5.14 5.52
CA ALA A 69 15.45 4.19 4.59
C ALA A 69 14.25 3.34 5.08
N TYR A 70 13.03 3.77 4.75
CA TYR A 70 11.87 2.87 4.71
C TYR A 70 11.83 2.17 3.35
N ILE A 71 12.52 1.04 3.28
CA ILE A 71 12.45 0.12 2.15
C ILE A 71 11.13 -0.65 2.28
N LEU A 72 10.29 -0.58 1.26
CA LEU A 72 9.13 -1.46 1.16
C LEU A 72 9.59 -2.92 1.11
N ARG A 73 9.28 -3.67 2.17
CA ARG A 73 9.66 -5.08 2.34
C ARG A 73 8.50 -5.98 1.97
N CYS A 74 8.31 -6.17 0.66
CA CYS A 74 7.51 -7.24 0.08
C CYS A 74 8.41 -8.16 -0.76
N PRO A 75 9.39 -8.85 -0.14
CA PRO A 75 10.42 -9.61 -0.86
C PRO A 75 9.88 -10.79 -1.67
N ALA A 76 8.66 -11.24 -1.38
CA ALA A 76 8.02 -12.36 -2.07
C ALA A 76 7.07 -11.94 -3.20
N LEU A 77 6.84 -10.62 -3.41
CA LEU A 77 5.86 -10.16 -4.40
C LEU A 77 6.35 -10.49 -5.80
N ASN A 78 5.66 -11.42 -6.45
CA ASN A 78 6.00 -11.94 -7.78
C ASN A 78 5.02 -11.46 -8.83
N ASP A 79 3.75 -11.35 -8.48
CA ASP A 79 2.69 -10.96 -9.40
C ASP A 79 1.97 -9.69 -8.92
N MET A 80 1.85 -8.73 -9.81
CA MET A 80 1.06 -7.53 -9.62
C MET A 80 0.22 -7.28 -10.87
N SER A 81 -1.10 -7.26 -10.70
CA SER A 81 -2.04 -6.90 -11.75
C SER A 81 -2.87 -5.68 -11.35
N ILE A 82 -2.95 -4.71 -12.27
CA ILE A 82 -3.74 -3.49 -12.12
C ILE A 82 -4.61 -3.33 -13.36
N GLU A 83 -5.92 -3.31 -13.16
CA GLU A 83 -6.91 -3.25 -14.23
C GLU A 83 -7.91 -2.12 -13.94
N HIS A 84 -8.20 -1.28 -14.93
CA HIS A 84 -9.21 -0.21 -14.82
C HIS A 84 -9.00 0.76 -13.63
N CYS A 85 -7.74 1.14 -13.36
CA CYS A 85 -7.36 2.07 -12.30
C CYS A 85 -6.64 3.29 -12.88
N ASP A 86 -7.40 4.23 -13.44
CA ASP A 86 -6.86 5.31 -14.28
C ASP A 86 -5.95 6.31 -13.55
N ARG A 87 -6.07 6.43 -12.22
CA ARG A 87 -5.30 7.36 -11.38
C ARG A 87 -4.15 6.72 -10.62
N LEU A 88 -4.03 5.39 -10.70
CA LEU A 88 -3.14 4.64 -9.83
C LEU A 88 -1.70 4.70 -10.35
N GLU A 89 -0.82 5.25 -9.51
CA GLU A 89 0.63 5.18 -9.63
C GLU A 89 1.13 4.11 -8.65
N PRO A 90 1.47 2.90 -9.10
CA PRO A 90 1.75 1.78 -8.20
C PRO A 90 2.87 2.08 -7.21
N PHE A 91 3.84 2.90 -7.62
CA PHE A 91 4.98 3.33 -6.83
C PHE A 91 5.02 4.86 -6.78
N LYS A 92 4.35 5.45 -5.80
CA LYS A 92 4.34 6.90 -5.59
C LYS A 92 5.54 7.27 -4.72
N ARG A 93 6.34 8.22 -5.19
CA ARG A 93 7.44 8.80 -4.39
C ARG A 93 6.90 10.00 -3.64
N GLU A 94 7.11 10.03 -2.33
CA GLU A 94 6.76 11.18 -1.53
C GLU A 94 8.05 11.85 -1.03
N ILE A 95 8.28 13.09 -1.49
CA ILE A 95 9.33 13.96 -0.94
C ILE A 95 8.68 14.68 0.24
N THR A 96 8.74 14.08 1.41
CA THR A 96 8.34 14.76 2.64
C THR A 96 9.41 15.80 2.97
N VAL A 97 9.17 17.04 2.54
CA VAL A 97 9.95 18.20 3.00
C VAL A 97 9.44 18.52 4.41
N PHE A 98 10.08 18.00 5.44
CA PHE A 98 9.80 18.45 6.80
C PHE A 98 10.53 19.78 7.03
N SER A 99 9.77 20.83 7.33
CA SER A 99 10.29 22.01 8.01
C SER A 99 10.72 21.58 9.41
N GLU A 100 12.01 21.78 9.73
CA GLU A 100 12.52 21.66 11.09
C GLU A 100 11.81 22.71 11.98
N GLU A 101 11.11 22.27 13.02
CA GLU A 101 10.80 23.08 14.20
C GLU A 101 11.63 22.57 15.39
#